data_AF-A0A034WQV8-F1
#
_entry.id   AF-A0A034WQV8-F1
#
_cell.length_a   1.000
_cell.length_b   1.000
_cell.length_c   1.000
_cell.angle_alpha   90.00
_cell.angle_beta   90.00
_cell.angle_gamma   90.00
#
_symmetry.space_group_name_H-M   'P 1'
#
loop_
_entity.id
_entity.type
_entity.pdbx_description
1 polymer ?
#
loop_
_entity_poly.entity_id
_entity_poly.type
_entity_poly.pdbx_seq_one_letter_code
_entity_poly.pdbx_strand_id
1 'polypeptide(L)'
;VDNSNGEVHYLDPYAFTEYDRWTKHADMAYQYAKCIEANIRDDYARNPQASPLSSTNISIYFDIWCSMNGRFQQRVYDPRVDLLKAEWSPFKHTSWSLPLLNELNYMRPKLKTMTDEVMAWSNYSDVIFVADFPGLTLDNYISTDLTNVTLTILAGNVRYKSDDEDESYFLTAGKSFGLQSGETHHITTIGLKPSSYLYTFMNKTMIDSATPVTENINQKPKKPLLPLWDEFRNRIKNYKEFLKHMANCVLYLLYDVPIPMEVRERN
;
A
#
# COMPACT_ATOMS: atom_id res chain seq x y z
N VAL A 1 1.51 1.22 -17.26
CA VAL A 1 0.62 1.10 -18.43
C VAL A 1 1.48 1.11 -19.67
N ASP A 2 1.29 0.13 -20.55
CA ASP A 2 1.93 0.13 -21.87
C ASP A 2 1.08 0.96 -22.84
N ASN A 3 1.66 2.04 -23.38
CA ASN A 3 0.91 3.00 -24.19
C ASN A 3 0.64 2.48 -25.61
N SER A 4 1.30 1.40 -26.07
CA SER A 4 1.04 0.86 -27.42
C SER A 4 -0.19 -0.04 -27.49
N ASN A 5 -0.46 -0.83 -26.44
CA ASN A 5 -1.62 -1.73 -26.39
C ASN A 5 -2.69 -1.27 -25.37
N GLY A 6 -2.37 -0.32 -24.50
CA GLY A 6 -3.26 0.16 -23.44
C GLY A 6 -3.32 -0.77 -22.22
N GLU A 7 -2.47 -1.78 -22.14
CA GLU A 7 -2.51 -2.78 -21.08
C GLU A 7 -1.95 -2.24 -19.76
N VAL A 8 -2.65 -2.56 -18.67
CA VAL A 8 -2.28 -2.17 -17.31
C VAL A 8 -1.55 -3.33 -16.65
N HIS A 9 -0.32 -3.07 -16.22
CA HIS A 9 0.49 -4.01 -15.45
C HIS A 9 0.76 -3.44 -14.07
N TYR A 10 0.80 -4.30 -13.07
CA TYR A 10 1.16 -3.96 -11.70
C TYR A 10 2.62 -4.34 -11.44
N LEU A 11 3.36 -3.42 -10.82
CA LEU A 11 4.75 -3.62 -10.45
C LEU A 11 4.84 -3.86 -8.94
N ASP A 12 5.68 -4.80 -8.53
CA ASP A 12 6.06 -4.92 -7.12
C ASP A 12 6.78 -3.63 -6.67
N PRO A 13 6.26 -2.91 -5.65
CA PRO A 13 6.88 -1.70 -5.11
C PRO A 13 8.36 -1.85 -4.69
N TYR A 14 8.83 -3.08 -4.47
CA TYR A 14 10.20 -3.39 -4.05
C TYR A 14 11.06 -3.97 -5.17
N ALA A 15 10.59 -4.04 -6.42
CA ALA A 15 11.32 -4.65 -7.53
C ALA A 15 12.71 -4.02 -7.76
N PHE A 16 12.85 -2.71 -7.51
CA PHE A 16 14.07 -1.94 -7.79
C PHE A 16 14.53 -1.08 -6.61
N THR A 17 13.98 -1.30 -5.42
CA THR A 17 14.34 -0.57 -4.20
C THR A 17 14.04 -1.41 -2.97
N GLU A 18 14.92 -1.37 -1.98
CA GLU A 18 14.76 -2.11 -0.73
C GLU A 18 13.94 -1.34 0.32
N TYR A 19 13.77 -0.03 0.15
CA TYR A 19 13.16 0.87 1.13
C TYR A 19 11.87 1.51 0.63
N ASP A 20 10.97 1.82 1.56
CA ASP A 20 9.66 2.42 1.31
C ASP A 20 9.67 3.96 1.35
N ARG A 21 10.81 4.61 1.60
CA ARG A 21 10.87 6.08 1.79
C ARG A 21 10.33 6.88 0.60
N TRP A 22 10.51 6.36 -0.61
CA TRP A 22 10.02 6.99 -1.83
C TRP A 22 8.49 7.16 -1.85
N THR A 23 7.76 6.33 -1.11
CA THR A 23 6.30 6.42 -0.98
C THR A 23 5.84 7.70 -0.28
N LYS A 24 6.71 8.35 0.50
CA LYS A 24 6.39 9.50 1.36
C LYS A 24 6.96 10.83 0.84
N HIS A 25 7.87 10.79 -0.12
CA HIS A 25 8.63 11.94 -0.59
C HIS A 25 8.55 12.08 -2.11
N ALA A 26 7.99 13.20 -2.58
CA ALA A 26 7.70 13.41 -4.01
C ALA A 26 8.96 13.39 -4.89
N ASP A 27 10.07 13.94 -4.42
CA ASP A 27 11.35 13.88 -5.13
C ASP A 27 11.84 12.44 -5.33
N MET A 28 11.75 11.62 -4.29
CA MET A 28 12.12 10.21 -4.35
C MET A 28 11.15 9.41 -5.23
N ALA A 29 9.84 9.69 -5.17
CA ALA A 29 8.87 9.06 -6.06
C ALA A 29 9.14 9.37 -7.54
N TYR A 30 9.45 10.63 -7.86
CA TYR A 30 9.82 11.02 -9.22
C TYR A 30 11.11 10.32 -9.69
N GLN A 31 12.14 10.29 -8.85
CA GLN A 31 13.38 9.55 -9.14
C GLN A 31 13.13 8.05 -9.32
N TYR A 32 12.26 7.47 -8.50
CA TYR A 32 11.91 6.06 -8.57
C TYR A 32 11.17 5.72 -9.87
N ALA A 33 10.23 6.58 -10.31
CA ALA A 33 9.58 6.42 -11.61
C ALA A 33 10.60 6.43 -12.77
N LYS A 34 11.60 7.33 -12.72
CA LYS A 34 12.68 7.36 -13.72
C LYS A 34 13.60 6.15 -13.66
N CYS A 35 13.87 5.64 -12.46
CA CYS A 35 14.61 4.39 -12.26
C CYS A 35 13.88 3.20 -12.89
N ILE A 36 12.56 3.09 -12.67
CA ILE A 36 11.72 2.05 -13.28
C ILE A 36 11.78 2.16 -14.81
N GLU A 37 11.64 3.36 -15.38
CA GLU A 37 11.71 3.57 -16.84
C GLU A 37 13.05 3.07 -17.41
N ALA A 38 14.16 3.43 -16.77
CA ALA A 38 15.50 3.04 -17.20
C ALA A 38 15.68 1.51 -17.13
N ASN A 39 15.32 0.89 -16.02
CA ASN A 39 15.46 -0.56 -15.83
C ASN A 39 14.60 -1.34 -16.83
N ILE A 40 13.36 -0.91 -17.05
CA ILE A 40 12.47 -1.54 -18.04
C ILE A 40 13.04 -1.42 -19.45
N ARG A 41 13.59 -0.25 -19.82
CA ARG A 41 14.21 -0.03 -21.13
C ARG A 41 15.43 -0.93 -21.32
N ASP A 42 16.28 -1.05 -20.30
CA ASP A 42 17.47 -1.91 -20.33
C ASP A 42 17.10 -3.39 -20.43
N ASP A 43 16.11 -3.85 -19.67
CA ASP A 43 15.64 -5.24 -19.71
C ASP A 43 14.98 -5.57 -21.05
N TYR A 44 14.18 -4.65 -21.60
CA TYR A 44 13.61 -4.79 -22.94
C TYR A 44 14.72 -4.85 -24.01
N ALA A 45 15.77 -4.05 -23.90
CA ALA A 45 16.89 -4.08 -24.84
C ALA A 45 17.69 -5.40 -24.77
N ARG A 46 17.82 -6.00 -23.59
CA ARG A 46 18.51 -7.29 -23.40
C ARG A 46 17.70 -8.47 -23.93
N ASN A 47 16.40 -8.51 -23.64
CA ASN A 47 15.55 -9.60 -24.07
C ASN A 47 14.10 -9.14 -24.31
N PRO A 48 13.78 -8.64 -25.52
CA PRO A 48 12.44 -8.16 -25.85
C PRO A 48 11.36 -9.24 -25.71
N GLN A 49 11.69 -10.51 -26.00
CA GLN A 49 10.73 -11.61 -26.02
C GLN A 49 10.33 -12.09 -24.61
N ALA A 50 11.15 -11.80 -23.59
CA ALA A 50 10.84 -12.12 -22.21
C ALA A 50 10.13 -10.97 -21.47
N SER A 51 10.06 -9.78 -22.08
CA SER A 51 9.38 -8.65 -21.47
C SER A 51 7.86 -8.86 -21.55
N PRO A 52 7.11 -8.60 -20.47
CA PRO A 52 5.64 -8.58 -20.53
C PRO A 52 5.11 -7.36 -21.29
N LEU A 53 5.97 -6.41 -21.64
CA LEU A 53 5.59 -5.18 -22.34
C LEU A 53 5.75 -5.34 -23.85
N SER A 54 4.84 -4.76 -24.62
CA SER A 54 4.93 -4.71 -26.07
C SER A 54 5.89 -3.62 -26.55
N SER A 55 6.05 -2.53 -25.78
CA SER A 55 6.94 -1.41 -26.11
C SER A 55 7.62 -0.79 -24.88
N THR A 56 8.60 0.10 -25.13
CA THR A 56 9.21 0.95 -24.09
C THR A 56 8.46 2.27 -23.86
N ASN A 57 7.37 2.50 -24.60
CA ASN A 57 6.53 3.67 -24.41
C ASN A 57 5.53 3.38 -23.29
N ILE A 58 5.93 3.65 -22.06
CA ILE A 58 5.14 3.37 -20.86
C ILE A 58 4.68 4.67 -20.18
N SER A 59 3.62 4.55 -19.38
CA SER A 59 3.20 5.57 -18.41
C SER A 59 3.17 4.95 -17.02
N ILE A 60 3.65 5.68 -16.02
CA ILE A 60 3.78 5.20 -14.63
C ILE A 60 2.87 6.03 -13.73
N TYR A 61 1.99 5.33 -13.02
CA TYR A 61 1.04 5.89 -12.08
C TYR A 61 1.28 5.27 -10.70
N PHE A 62 1.29 6.09 -9.65
CA PHE A 62 1.44 5.62 -8.29
C PHE A 62 0.14 5.79 -7.53
N ASP A 63 -0.43 4.68 -7.06
CA ASP A 63 -1.50 4.69 -6.06
C ASP A 63 -0.94 4.24 -4.71
N ILE A 64 -0.63 5.21 -3.86
CA ILE A 64 0.07 4.99 -2.60
C ILE A 64 -0.76 5.52 -1.46
N TRP A 65 -1.07 4.62 -0.53
CA TRP A 65 -1.83 4.89 0.68
C TRP A 65 -0.92 4.89 1.90
N CYS A 66 -1.01 5.94 2.71
CA CYS A 66 -0.23 6.06 3.94
C CYS A 66 -1.13 6.47 5.10
N SER A 67 -0.97 5.82 6.25
CA SER A 67 -1.47 6.34 7.54
C SER A 67 -0.35 7.08 8.25
N MET A 68 -0.64 8.28 8.75
CA MET A 68 0.31 9.09 9.51
C MET A 68 -0.20 9.31 10.93
N ASN A 69 0.48 8.73 11.93
CA ASN A 69 0.29 9.04 13.36
C ASN A 69 -1.18 8.94 13.85
N GLY A 70 -1.86 7.82 13.55
CA GLY A 70 -3.25 7.60 13.97
C GLY A 70 -4.25 8.53 13.27
N ARG A 71 -3.96 8.87 12.01
CA ARG A 71 -4.91 9.49 11.08
C ARG A 71 -5.45 8.44 10.12
N PHE A 72 -6.46 8.82 9.35
CA PHE A 72 -6.94 8.06 8.20
C PHE A 72 -5.78 7.67 7.28
N GLN A 73 -5.87 6.47 6.70
CA GLN A 73 -5.12 6.13 5.50
C GLN A 73 -5.61 7.03 4.38
N GLN A 74 -4.70 7.77 3.76
CA GLN A 74 -5.01 8.65 2.64
C GLN A 74 -3.97 8.50 1.53
N ARG A 75 -4.33 8.94 0.33
CA ARG A 75 -3.41 9.01 -0.79
C ARG A 75 -2.34 10.07 -0.58
N VAL A 76 -1.13 9.75 -1.04
CA VAL A 76 0.02 10.66 -1.06
C VAL A 76 0.18 11.35 -2.42
N TYR A 77 -0.11 10.62 -3.50
CA TYR A 77 0.01 11.08 -4.88
C TYR A 77 -1.31 10.92 -5.63
N ASP A 78 -1.54 11.75 -6.65
CA ASP A 78 -2.68 11.62 -7.54
C ASP A 78 -2.42 10.46 -8.52
N PRO A 79 -3.21 9.35 -8.46
CA PRO A 79 -2.97 8.17 -9.29
C PRO A 79 -3.32 8.40 -10.77
N ARG A 80 -3.88 9.56 -11.13
CA ARG A 80 -4.25 9.89 -12.52
C ARG A 80 -3.11 10.56 -13.30
N VAL A 81 -2.02 10.92 -12.62
CA VAL A 81 -0.92 11.66 -13.22
C VAL A 81 0.22 10.71 -13.59
N ASP A 82 0.64 10.75 -14.86
CA ASP A 82 1.81 10.02 -15.33
C ASP A 82 3.09 10.68 -14.81
N LEU A 83 3.74 10.03 -13.85
CA LEU A 83 4.95 10.53 -13.20
C LEU A 83 6.16 10.63 -14.13
N LEU A 84 6.15 9.95 -15.28
CA LEU A 84 7.22 10.11 -16.27
C LEU A 84 7.17 11.45 -17.01
N LYS A 85 5.96 12.04 -17.09
CA LYS A 85 5.70 13.32 -17.78
C LYS A 85 5.38 14.46 -16.80
N ALA A 86 5.14 14.14 -15.53
CA ALA A 86 4.83 15.12 -14.50
C ALA A 86 5.98 16.10 -14.29
N GLU A 87 5.65 17.38 -14.11
CA GLU A 87 6.65 18.37 -13.72
C GLU A 87 7.11 18.15 -12.28
N TRP A 88 8.42 18.18 -12.08
CA TRP A 88 9.06 18.18 -10.77
C TRP A 88 10.13 19.27 -10.70
N SER A 89 10.20 19.95 -9.57
CA SER A 89 11.21 20.97 -9.30
C SER A 89 11.55 21.00 -7.81
N PRO A 90 12.82 21.19 -7.44
CA PRO A 90 13.19 21.37 -6.03
C PRO A 90 12.74 22.73 -5.46
N PHE A 91 12.31 23.67 -6.32
CA PHE A 91 11.94 25.03 -5.92
C PHE A 91 10.44 25.33 -6.03
N LYS A 92 9.64 24.37 -6.50
CA LYS A 92 8.18 24.53 -6.67
C LYS A 92 7.46 23.34 -6.06
N HIS A 93 6.26 23.60 -5.54
CA HIS A 93 5.38 22.52 -5.08
C HIS A 93 4.93 21.65 -6.26
N THR A 94 4.93 20.34 -6.08
CA THR A 94 4.46 19.38 -7.08
C THR A 94 2.93 19.32 -7.07
N SER A 95 2.29 19.54 -8.22
CA SER A 95 0.82 19.56 -8.33
C SER A 95 0.17 18.20 -8.10
N TRP A 96 0.91 17.12 -8.32
CA TRP A 96 0.48 15.73 -8.21
C TRP A 96 0.71 15.13 -6.82
N SER A 97 1.35 15.86 -5.89
CA SER A 97 1.40 15.47 -4.48
C SER A 97 0.16 16.01 -3.77
N LEU A 98 -0.62 15.10 -3.19
CA LEU A 98 -1.89 15.42 -2.57
C LEU A 98 -1.67 15.97 -1.15
N PRO A 99 -2.40 17.04 -0.76
CA PRO A 99 -2.22 17.64 0.55
C PRO A 99 -2.80 16.76 1.66
N LEU A 100 -2.27 16.92 2.87
CA LEU A 100 -2.80 16.24 4.05
C LEU A 100 -4.26 16.67 4.33
N LEU A 101 -5.16 15.70 4.56
CA LEU A 101 -6.59 15.93 4.79
C LEU A 101 -6.86 16.46 6.20
N ASN A 102 -6.48 17.72 6.43
CA ASN A 102 -6.59 18.34 7.76
C ASN A 102 -8.03 18.62 8.19
N GLU A 103 -8.96 18.72 7.25
CA GLU A 103 -10.39 18.94 7.54
C GLU A 103 -11.05 17.79 8.30
N LEU A 104 -10.45 16.59 8.29
CA LEU A 104 -10.92 15.42 9.03
C LEU A 104 -10.24 15.26 10.40
N ASN A 105 -9.35 16.17 10.81
CA ASN A 105 -8.58 16.05 12.05
C ASN A 105 -9.47 16.02 13.31
N TYR A 106 -10.65 16.63 13.27
CA TYR A 106 -11.60 16.61 14.40
C TYR A 106 -12.10 15.19 14.73
N MET A 107 -11.97 14.24 13.80
CA MET A 107 -12.40 12.85 13.99
C MET A 107 -11.39 12.02 14.80
N ARG A 108 -10.15 12.48 15.00
CA ARG A 108 -9.08 11.67 15.63
C ARG A 108 -9.48 11.06 16.99
N PRO A 109 -10.15 11.79 17.92
CA PRO A 109 -10.61 11.18 19.17
C PRO A 109 -11.63 10.05 18.93
N LYS A 110 -12.52 10.24 17.94
CA LYS A 110 -13.55 9.25 17.59
C LYS A 110 -12.96 7.99 16.95
N LEU A 111 -11.90 8.13 16.15
CA LEU A 111 -11.21 6.98 15.56
C LEU A 111 -10.69 6.04 16.65
N LYS A 112 -10.06 6.61 17.69
CA LYS A 112 -9.58 5.84 18.83
C LYS A 112 -10.72 5.11 19.54
N THR A 113 -11.82 5.81 19.83
CA THR A 113 -13.00 5.19 20.46
C THR A 113 -13.55 4.05 19.61
N MET A 114 -13.67 4.23 18.30
CA MET A 114 -14.13 3.18 17.38
C MET A 114 -13.16 1.99 17.32
N THR A 115 -11.85 2.23 17.35
CA THR A 115 -10.86 1.15 17.46
C THR A 115 -11.03 0.35 18.74
N ASP A 116 -11.16 1.04 19.87
CA ASP A 116 -11.31 0.38 21.17
C ASP A 116 -12.62 -0.44 21.22
N GLU A 117 -13.71 0.05 20.62
CA GLU A 117 -14.99 -0.65 20.50
C GLU A 117 -14.90 -1.91 19.62
N VAL A 118 -14.31 -1.81 18.42
CA VAL A 118 -14.18 -2.94 17.49
C VAL A 118 -13.25 -4.01 18.05
N MET A 119 -12.17 -3.61 18.72
CA MET A 119 -11.25 -4.52 19.39
C MET A 119 -11.89 -5.21 20.61
N ALA A 120 -12.94 -4.61 21.21
CA ALA A 120 -13.69 -5.23 22.30
C ALA A 120 -14.66 -6.32 21.82
N TRP A 121 -15.04 -6.36 20.53
CA TRP A 121 -15.92 -7.41 19.99
C TRP A 121 -15.25 -8.77 19.99
N SER A 122 -13.98 -8.84 19.60
CA SER A 122 -13.19 -10.07 19.59
C SER A 122 -11.70 -9.78 19.50
N ASN A 123 -10.87 -10.78 19.81
CA ASN A 123 -9.42 -10.68 19.62
C ASN A 123 -8.97 -10.75 18.15
N TYR A 124 -9.90 -10.96 17.22
CA TYR A 124 -9.63 -11.18 15.79
C TYR A 124 -10.28 -10.13 14.90
N SER A 125 -10.98 -9.16 15.50
CA SER A 125 -11.57 -8.04 14.81
C SER A 125 -10.55 -6.92 14.68
N ASP A 126 -10.53 -6.26 13.53
CA ASP A 126 -9.68 -5.11 13.28
C ASP A 126 -10.46 -4.05 12.50
N VAL A 127 -9.94 -2.83 12.50
CA VAL A 127 -10.53 -1.67 11.84
C VAL A 127 -9.50 -0.91 11.02
N ILE A 128 -9.86 -0.58 9.78
CA ILE A 128 -9.07 0.29 8.92
C ILE A 128 -9.87 1.54 8.63
N PHE A 129 -9.28 2.71 8.88
CA PHE A 129 -9.88 4.00 8.57
C PHE A 129 -9.25 4.56 7.31
N VAL A 130 -10.09 4.93 6.34
CA VAL A 130 -9.67 5.47 5.05
C VAL A 130 -10.31 6.82 4.81
N ALA A 131 -9.57 7.72 4.18
CA ALA A 131 -10.07 8.98 3.68
C ALA A 131 -9.50 9.26 2.30
N ASP A 132 -10.35 9.76 1.40
CA ASP A 132 -10.00 9.92 0.00
C ASP A 132 -10.51 11.24 -0.58
N PHE A 133 -9.88 11.67 -1.67
CA PHE A 133 -10.13 12.96 -2.30
C PHE A 133 -11.32 12.90 -3.28
N PRO A 134 -12.00 14.04 -3.50
CA PRO A 134 -13.06 14.16 -4.49
C PRO A 134 -12.71 13.60 -5.87
N GLY A 135 -13.58 12.72 -6.39
CA GLY A 135 -13.47 12.17 -7.74
C GLY A 135 -12.42 11.07 -7.92
N LEU A 136 -11.80 10.60 -6.83
CA LEU A 136 -10.96 9.40 -6.85
C LEU A 136 -11.77 8.16 -6.44
N THR A 137 -11.31 7.01 -6.91
CA THR A 137 -11.89 5.68 -6.60
C THR A 137 -10.84 4.84 -5.92
N LEU A 138 -11.17 4.25 -4.78
CA LEU A 138 -10.39 3.18 -4.16
C LEU A 138 -10.92 1.84 -4.67
N ASP A 139 -10.02 1.07 -5.26
CA ASP A 139 -10.25 -0.33 -5.62
C ASP A 139 -9.65 -1.20 -4.51
N ASN A 140 -10.50 -1.93 -3.80
CA ASN A 140 -10.08 -2.73 -2.66
C ASN A 140 -10.59 -4.17 -2.81
N TYR A 141 -9.66 -5.11 -3.00
CA TYR A 141 -9.96 -6.53 -2.99
C TYR A 141 -10.04 -7.04 -1.56
N ILE A 142 -11.18 -7.64 -1.21
CA ILE A 142 -11.38 -8.22 0.13
C ILE A 142 -11.07 -9.71 0.06
N SER A 143 -10.02 -10.14 0.75
CA SER A 143 -9.63 -11.56 0.78
C SER A 143 -10.74 -12.45 1.36
N THR A 144 -10.86 -13.67 0.85
CA THR A 144 -11.72 -14.74 1.39
C THR A 144 -11.38 -15.14 2.82
N ASP A 145 -10.20 -14.74 3.30
CA ASP A 145 -9.73 -14.94 4.67
C ASP A 145 -10.32 -13.95 5.67
N LEU A 146 -11.00 -12.92 5.18
CA LEU A 146 -11.71 -11.94 6.01
C LEU A 146 -13.19 -12.31 6.04
N THR A 147 -13.80 -12.22 7.22
CA THR A 147 -15.23 -12.45 7.43
C THR A 147 -15.87 -11.27 8.15
N ASN A 148 -17.20 -11.15 8.05
CA ASN A 148 -17.97 -10.05 8.64
C ASN A 148 -17.41 -8.67 8.25
N VAL A 149 -17.07 -8.51 6.98
CA VAL A 149 -16.51 -7.24 6.51
C VAL A 149 -17.64 -6.23 6.35
N THR A 150 -17.52 -5.08 7.00
CA THR A 150 -18.49 -4.00 6.89
C THR A 150 -17.81 -2.69 6.55
N LEU A 151 -18.41 -1.95 5.63
CA LEU A 151 -18.04 -0.60 5.25
C LEU A 151 -18.99 0.38 5.93
N THR A 152 -18.45 1.30 6.73
CA THR A 152 -19.25 2.35 7.38
C THR A 152 -18.75 3.71 6.97
N ILE A 153 -19.65 4.55 6.45
CA ILE A 153 -19.30 5.90 6.00
C ILE A 153 -19.32 6.85 7.20
N LEU A 154 -18.19 7.51 7.45
CA LEU A 154 -18.01 8.40 8.60
C LEU A 154 -18.32 9.86 8.25
N ALA A 155 -17.85 10.31 7.10
CA ALA A 155 -18.10 11.65 6.59
C ALA A 155 -18.10 11.67 5.06
N GLY A 156 -18.82 12.64 4.49
CA GLY A 156 -18.94 12.77 3.04
C GLY A 156 -19.90 11.78 2.40
N ASN A 157 -19.84 11.69 1.08
CA ASN A 157 -20.67 10.83 0.25
C ASN A 157 -19.78 9.97 -0.64
N VAL A 158 -20.15 8.72 -0.83
CA VAL A 158 -19.42 7.79 -1.70
C VAL A 158 -20.37 7.04 -2.61
N ARG A 159 -19.89 6.67 -3.80
CA ARG A 159 -20.48 5.65 -4.65
C ARG A 159 -19.78 4.35 -4.34
N TYR A 160 -20.56 3.31 -4.11
CA TYR A 160 -20.07 1.96 -3.96
C TYR A 160 -20.51 1.13 -5.17
N LYS A 161 -19.61 0.29 -5.68
CA LYS A 161 -19.89 -0.70 -6.72
C LYS A 161 -19.06 -1.96 -6.44
N SER A 162 -19.65 -3.14 -6.57
CA SER A 162 -18.93 -4.42 -6.60
C SER A 162 -18.56 -4.80 -8.03
N ASP A 163 -17.49 -5.56 -8.22
CA ASP A 163 -17.15 -6.18 -9.52
C ASP A 163 -18.28 -7.09 -10.04
N ASP A 164 -18.93 -7.84 -9.15
CA ASP A 164 -19.96 -8.83 -9.50
C ASP A 164 -21.35 -8.21 -9.72
N GLU A 165 -21.55 -6.95 -9.34
CA GLU A 165 -22.82 -6.23 -9.46
C GLU A 165 -22.72 -5.06 -10.45
N ASP A 166 -23.67 -4.98 -11.39
CA ASP A 166 -23.76 -3.85 -12.31
C ASP A 166 -24.26 -2.57 -11.63
N GLU A 167 -25.02 -2.72 -10.54
CA GLU A 167 -25.65 -1.61 -9.84
C GLU A 167 -24.68 -0.86 -8.92
N SER A 168 -24.84 0.46 -8.87
CA SER A 168 -24.04 1.32 -7.99
C SER A 168 -24.88 1.92 -6.89
N TYR A 169 -24.39 1.87 -5.66
CA TYR A 169 -25.10 2.36 -4.48
C TYR A 169 -24.53 3.68 -4.01
N PHE A 170 -25.42 4.61 -3.63
CA PHE A 170 -25.02 5.88 -3.03
C PHE A 170 -25.08 5.78 -1.51
N LEU A 171 -23.91 5.88 -0.87
CA LEU A 171 -23.77 5.81 0.57
C LEU A 171 -23.45 7.20 1.12
N THR A 172 -24.12 7.54 2.20
CA THR A 172 -23.99 8.81 2.92
C THR A 172 -23.46 8.54 4.32
N ALA A 173 -22.86 9.54 4.95
CA ALA A 173 -22.40 9.46 6.34
C ALA A 173 -23.43 8.82 7.29
N GLY A 174 -22.97 7.92 8.15
CA GLY A 174 -23.77 7.15 9.11
C GLY A 174 -24.32 5.83 8.57
N LYS A 175 -24.30 5.59 7.25
CA LYS A 175 -24.71 4.30 6.69
C LYS A 175 -23.59 3.27 6.81
N SER A 176 -23.99 2.04 7.13
CA SER A 176 -23.14 0.85 7.16
C SER A 176 -23.66 -0.18 6.18
N PHE A 177 -22.75 -0.90 5.52
CA PHE A 177 -23.05 -1.88 4.49
C PHE A 177 -22.13 -3.09 4.65
N GLY A 178 -22.68 -4.30 4.57
CA GLY A 178 -21.90 -5.54 4.61
C GLY A 178 -21.31 -5.85 3.24
N LEU A 179 -20.02 -6.15 3.18
CA LEU A 179 -19.31 -6.48 1.94
C LEU A 179 -19.07 -7.98 1.84
N GLN A 180 -19.13 -8.54 0.63
CA GLN A 180 -18.72 -9.92 0.42
C GLN A 180 -17.20 -10.01 0.30
N SER A 181 -16.69 -11.16 0.72
CA SER A 181 -15.28 -11.51 0.59
C SER A 181 -15.05 -12.27 -0.71
N GLY A 182 -13.88 -12.08 -1.32
CA GLY A 182 -13.49 -12.71 -2.59
C GLY A 182 -13.77 -11.87 -3.83
N GLU A 183 -14.21 -10.62 -3.68
CA GLU A 183 -14.50 -9.70 -4.78
C GLU A 183 -13.79 -8.34 -4.58
N THR A 184 -13.62 -7.58 -5.68
CA THR A 184 -13.09 -6.21 -5.62
C THR A 184 -14.23 -5.22 -5.44
N HIS A 185 -14.00 -4.27 -4.54
CA HIS A 185 -14.95 -3.22 -4.21
C HIS A 185 -14.42 -1.88 -4.66
N HIS A 186 -15.25 -1.12 -5.38
CA HIS A 186 -14.94 0.21 -5.89
C HIS A 186 -15.67 1.26 -5.06
N ILE A 187 -14.91 2.10 -4.36
CA ILE A 187 -15.44 3.19 -3.55
C ILE A 187 -15.00 4.51 -4.18
N THR A 188 -15.92 5.21 -4.83
CA THR A 188 -15.66 6.52 -5.43
C THR A 188 -16.13 7.63 -4.49
N THR A 189 -15.23 8.56 -4.16
CA THR A 189 -15.60 9.75 -3.38
C THR A 189 -16.38 10.74 -4.25
N ILE A 190 -17.65 10.99 -3.90
CA ILE A 190 -18.51 11.94 -4.61
C ILE A 190 -18.68 13.21 -3.79
N GLY A 191 -18.44 14.35 -4.43
CA GLY A 191 -18.73 15.66 -3.87
C GLY A 191 -17.57 16.63 -4.08
N LEU A 192 -17.61 17.75 -3.37
CA LEU A 192 -16.55 18.77 -3.37
C LEU A 192 -15.58 18.63 -2.18
N LYS A 193 -15.94 17.80 -1.19
CA LYS A 193 -15.17 17.55 0.03
C LYS A 193 -14.71 16.09 0.07
N PRO A 194 -13.58 15.79 0.74
CA PRO A 194 -13.16 14.41 0.91
C PRO A 194 -14.19 13.62 1.69
N SER A 195 -14.21 12.32 1.44
CA SER A 195 -15.01 11.37 2.19
C SER A 195 -14.13 10.53 3.08
N SER A 196 -14.68 10.08 4.20
CA SER A 196 -14.00 9.14 5.09
C SER A 196 -14.93 8.00 5.47
N TYR A 197 -14.34 6.82 5.59
CA TYR A 197 -15.05 5.59 5.85
C TYR A 197 -14.14 4.64 6.62
N LEU A 198 -14.74 3.63 7.23
CA LEU A 198 -14.01 2.57 7.91
C LEU A 198 -14.43 1.22 7.39
N TYR A 199 -13.49 0.29 7.41
CA TYR A 199 -13.73 -1.13 7.28
C TYR A 199 -13.58 -1.76 8.65
N THR A 200 -14.57 -2.54 9.08
CA THR A 200 -14.34 -3.53 10.14
C THR A 200 -14.37 -4.90 9.51
N PHE A 201 -13.55 -5.80 10.02
CA PHE A 201 -13.52 -7.18 9.57
C PHE A 201 -13.00 -8.08 10.69
N MET A 202 -13.25 -9.38 10.54
CA MET A 202 -12.71 -10.43 11.40
C MET A 202 -11.78 -11.32 10.59
N ASN A 203 -10.61 -11.61 11.15
CA ASN A 203 -9.64 -12.48 10.47
C ASN A 203 -10.00 -13.96 10.69
N LYS A 204 -10.49 -14.62 9.64
CA LYS A 204 -10.88 -16.03 9.66
C LYS A 204 -9.70 -16.95 9.94
N THR A 205 -8.54 -16.70 9.34
CA THR A 205 -7.36 -17.56 9.53
C THR A 205 -6.93 -17.61 10.99
N MET A 206 -7.03 -16.50 11.72
CA MET A 206 -6.71 -16.46 13.15
C MET A 206 -7.77 -17.16 14.00
N ILE A 207 -9.05 -17.05 13.62
CA ILE A 207 -10.15 -17.77 14.28
C ILE A 207 -9.96 -19.27 14.08
N ASP A 208 -9.75 -19.72 12.85
CA ASP A 208 -9.59 -21.14 12.50
C ASP A 208 -8.34 -21.74 13.18
N SER A 209 -7.25 -20.97 13.26
CA SER A 209 -6.03 -21.35 14.00
C SER A 209 -6.22 -21.39 15.51
N ALA A 210 -7.22 -20.68 16.04
CA ALA A 210 -7.51 -20.61 17.46
C ALA A 210 -8.61 -21.59 17.91
N THR A 211 -9.48 -22.04 17.00
CA THR A 211 -10.35 -23.20 17.22
C THR A 211 -9.48 -24.44 17.37
N PRO A 212 -9.47 -25.08 18.55
CA PRO A 212 -8.68 -26.28 18.73
C PRO A 212 -9.32 -27.40 17.91
N VAL A 213 -8.69 -27.76 16.79
CA VAL A 213 -8.69 -29.18 16.40
C VAL A 213 -8.13 -29.92 17.61
N THR A 214 -8.94 -30.82 18.13
CA THR A 214 -8.70 -31.62 19.34
C THR A 214 -7.52 -32.58 19.15
N GLU A 215 -6.32 -32.11 18.86
CA GLU A 215 -5.12 -32.94 18.83
C GLU A 215 -3.93 -32.21 19.45
N ASN A 216 -3.51 -32.75 20.60
CA ASN A 216 -2.23 -32.58 21.27
C ASN A 216 -1.90 -31.17 21.79
N ILE A 217 -2.39 -30.93 23.00
CA ILE A 217 -1.77 -30.03 23.99
C ILE A 217 -0.30 -30.43 24.14
N ASN A 218 0.60 -29.71 23.47
CA ASN A 218 1.89 -29.34 24.03
C ASN A 218 2.62 -28.30 23.17
N GLN A 219 3.00 -27.20 23.84
CA GLN A 219 3.98 -26.18 23.46
C GLN A 219 3.50 -25.07 22.50
N LYS A 220 2.81 -24.05 23.05
CA LYS A 220 2.99 -22.68 22.55
C LYS A 220 4.34 -22.17 23.06
N PRO A 221 5.32 -21.83 22.22
CA PRO A 221 6.56 -21.23 22.70
C PRO A 221 6.25 -19.87 23.33
N LYS A 222 6.65 -19.69 24.59
CA LYS A 222 6.56 -18.39 25.27
C LYS A 222 7.43 -17.40 24.48
N LYS A 223 6.83 -16.34 23.92
CA LYS A 223 7.58 -15.20 23.38
C LYS A 223 8.41 -14.61 24.53
N PRO A 224 9.76 -14.60 24.45
CA PRO A 224 10.57 -14.05 25.53
C PRO A 224 10.29 -12.55 25.67
N LEU A 225 10.09 -12.09 26.90
CA LEU A 225 9.98 -10.66 27.20
C LEU A 225 11.36 -10.03 26.93
N LEU A 226 11.43 -9.17 25.91
CA LEU A 226 12.59 -8.34 25.51
C LEU A 226 13.79 -9.16 24.95
N PRO A 227 13.78 -9.48 23.65
CA PRO A 227 14.85 -10.23 22.98
C PRO A 227 16.05 -9.31 22.63
N LEU A 228 16.64 -8.67 23.63
CA LEU A 228 17.76 -7.72 23.45
C LEU A 228 18.94 -8.35 22.69
N TRP A 229 19.17 -9.65 22.89
CA TRP A 229 20.23 -10.38 22.20
C TRP A 229 19.93 -10.63 20.72
N ASP A 230 18.67 -10.91 20.36
CA ASP A 230 18.29 -11.06 18.97
C ASP A 230 18.30 -9.70 18.27
N GLU A 231 17.86 -8.63 18.93
CA GLU A 231 18.01 -7.27 18.44
C GLU A 231 19.48 -6.90 18.22
N PHE A 232 20.37 -7.23 19.15
CA PHE A 232 21.79 -6.95 19.00
C PHE A 232 22.42 -7.74 17.84
N ARG A 233 22.09 -9.03 17.70
CA ARG A 233 22.51 -9.86 16.56
C ARG A 233 22.00 -9.30 15.24
N ASN A 234 20.75 -8.89 15.20
CA ASN A 234 20.14 -8.28 14.02
C ASN A 234 20.82 -6.94 13.69
N ARG A 235 21.14 -6.11 14.69
CA ARG A 235 21.91 -4.87 14.49
C ARG A 235 23.30 -5.14 13.93
N ILE A 236 24.00 -6.15 14.43
CA ILE A 236 25.32 -6.54 13.88
C ILE A 236 25.17 -7.05 12.44
N LYS A 237 24.15 -7.86 12.15
CA LYS A 237 23.88 -8.34 10.80
C LYS A 237 23.64 -7.17 9.83
N ASN A 238 22.73 -6.26 10.20
CA ASN A 238 22.42 -5.07 9.42
C ASN A 238 23.66 -4.17 9.22
N TYR A 239 24.54 -4.08 10.24
CA TYR A 239 25.77 -3.31 10.11
C TYR A 239 26.77 -3.94 9.13
N LYS A 240 26.85 -5.27 9.08
CA LYS A 240 27.65 -5.99 8.07
C LYS A 240 27.11 -5.78 6.66
N GLU A 241 25.79 -5.86 6.49
CA GLU A 241 25.12 -5.57 5.21
C GLU A 241 25.39 -4.12 4.79
N PHE A 242 25.23 -3.15 5.70
CA PHE A 242 25.56 -1.75 5.44
C PHE A 242 27.01 -1.57 4.95
N LEU A 243 27.99 -2.19 5.61
CA LEU A 243 29.40 -2.12 5.19
C LEU A 243 29.62 -2.77 3.81
N LYS A 244 28.93 -3.88 3.52
CA LYS A 244 28.95 -4.53 2.20
C LYS A 244 28.41 -3.59 1.12
N HIS A 245 27.29 -2.92 1.36
CA HIS A 245 26.73 -1.94 0.42
C HIS A 245 27.68 -0.75 0.22
N MET A 246 28.26 -0.21 1.29
CA MET A 246 29.26 0.87 1.16
C MET A 246 30.48 0.44 0.33
N ALA A 247 31.00 -0.76 0.58
CA ALA A 247 32.13 -1.28 -0.18
C ALA A 247 31.78 -1.46 -1.67
N ASN A 248 30.58 -1.97 -1.98
CA ASN A 248 30.10 -2.09 -3.35
C ASN A 248 29.93 -0.73 -4.03
N CYS A 249 29.42 0.29 -3.32
CA CYS A 249 29.34 1.66 -3.83
C CYS A 249 30.73 2.24 -4.12
N VAL A 250 31.71 2.03 -3.24
CA VAL A 250 33.10 2.48 -3.46
C VAL A 250 33.74 1.76 -4.65
N LEU A 251 33.52 0.45 -4.77
CA LEU A 251 34.03 -0.34 -5.90
C LEU A 251 33.40 0.09 -7.23
N TYR A 252 32.11 0.39 -7.24
CA TYR A 252 31.44 0.96 -8.40
C TYR A 252 32.05 2.33 -8.77
N LEU A 253 32.25 3.21 -7.78
CA LEU A 253 32.75 4.57 -8.03
C LEU A 253 34.22 4.60 -8.50
N LEU A 254 35.05 3.66 -8.04
CA LEU A 254 36.49 3.60 -8.37
C LEU A 254 36.82 2.69 -9.56
N TYR A 255 36.05 1.63 -9.77
CA TYR A 255 36.38 0.56 -10.73
C TYR A 255 35.23 0.20 -11.67
N ASP A 256 34.11 0.93 -11.62
CA ASP A 256 32.92 0.73 -12.46
C ASP A 256 32.35 -0.71 -12.37
N VAL A 257 32.59 -1.38 -11.23
CA VAL A 257 32.11 -2.76 -10.99
C VAL A 257 30.62 -2.73 -10.66
N PRO A 258 29.75 -3.42 -11.43
CA PRO A 258 28.32 -3.40 -11.22
C PRO A 258 27.94 -4.00 -9.86
N ILE A 259 27.04 -3.32 -9.14
CA ILE A 259 26.57 -3.75 -7.83
C ILE A 259 25.69 -4.99 -7.99
N PRO A 260 26.01 -6.14 -7.36
CA PRO A 260 25.18 -7.32 -7.44
C PRO A 260 23.83 -7.07 -6.71
N MET A 261 22.72 -7.22 -7.43
CA MET A 261 21.38 -7.18 -6.87
C MET A 261 21.13 -8.46 -6.06
N GLU A 262 20.71 -8.35 -4.81
CA GLU A 262 20.31 -9.53 -4.03
C GLU A 262 18.97 -10.06 -4.57
N VAL A 263 19.01 -11.28 -5.12
CA VAL A 263 17.81 -12.02 -5.49
C VAL A 263 17.16 -12.51 -4.21
N ARG A 264 16.02 -11.93 -3.84
CA ARG A 264 15.22 -12.40 -2.72
C ARG A 264 14.58 -13.73 -3.12
N GLU A 265 14.95 -14.81 -2.44
CA GLU A 265 14.28 -16.11 -2.63
C GLU A 265 12.78 -15.95 -2.34
N ARG A 266 11.93 -16.28 -3.32
CA ARG A 266 10.49 -16.41 -3.16
C ARG A 266 10.24 -17.54 -2.17
N ASN A 267 9.88 -17.19 -0.93
CA ASN A 267 9.24 -18.09 0.02
C ASN A 267 7.78 -17.70 0.17
#